data_AF-A0AAX2TLF9-F1
#
_entry.id   AF-A0AAX2TLF9-F1
#
_cell.length_a   1.000
_cell.length_b   1.000
_cell.length_c   1.000
_cell.angle_alpha   90.00
_cell.angle_beta   90.00
_cell.angle_gamma   90.00
#
_symmetry.space_group_name_H-M   'P 1'
#
loop_
_entity.id
_entity.type
_entity.pdbx_description
1 polymer ?
#
loop_
_entity_poly.entity_id
_entity_poly.type
_entity_poly.pdbx_seq_one_letter_code
_entity_poly.pdbx_strand_id
1 'polypeptide(L)' 'MAETRYAQVARDLAEGIGNGRFPVGSVLPKELELCEQYGASRHTVRAAIRELQDLGLVSRKK' A
#
# COMPACT_ATOMS: atom_id res chain seq x y z
N MET A 1 11.74 -14.04 -12.15
CA MET A 1 11.63 -14.13 -10.68
C MET A 1 10.21 -13.70 -10.34
N ALA A 2 9.45 -14.49 -9.59
CA ALA A 2 8.07 -14.14 -9.27
C ALA A 2 8.09 -12.95 -8.29
N GLU A 3 7.52 -11.82 -8.72
CA GLU A 3 7.31 -10.68 -7.82
C GLU A 3 6.42 -11.15 -6.67
N THR A 4 6.82 -10.86 -5.43
CA THR A 4 6.04 -11.23 -4.26
C THR A 4 4.73 -10.45 -4.27
N ARG A 5 3.64 -11.08 -3.83
CA ARG A 5 2.30 -10.46 -3.90
C ARG A 5 2.20 -9.14 -3.12
N TYR A 6 3.06 -8.92 -2.12
CA TYR A 6 3.12 -7.64 -1.42
C TYR A 6 3.80 -6.54 -2.24
N ALA A 7 4.81 -6.88 -3.04
CA ALA A 7 5.51 -5.91 -3.88
C ALA A 7 4.60 -5.38 -4.99
N GLN A 8 3.75 -6.25 -5.56
CA GLN A 8 2.71 -5.85 -6.51
C GLN A 8 1.73 -4.83 -5.89
N VAL A 9 1.26 -5.11 -4.67
CA VAL A 9 0.35 -4.20 -3.95
C VAL A 9 1.04 -2.89 -3.59
N ALA A 10 2.30 -2.93 -3.14
CA ALA A 10 3.08 -1.75 -2.81
C ALA A 10 3.26 -0.86 -4.05
N ARG A 11 3.61 -1.46 -5.19
CA ARG A 11 3.79 -0.75 -6.44
C ARG A 11 2.49 -0.10 -6.92
N ASP A 12 1.38 -0.82 -6.91
CA ASP A 12 0.08 -0.26 -7.32
C ASP A 12 -0.36 0.90 -6.42
N LEU A 13 -0.14 0.76 -5.10
CA LEU A 13 -0.38 1.85 -4.16
C LEU A 13 0.54 3.05 -4.42
N ALA A 14 1.83 2.83 -4.68
CA ALA A 14 2.79 3.90 -5.00
C ALA A 14 2.39 4.63 -6.29
N GLU A 15 2.00 3.90 -7.33
CA GLU A 15 1.46 4.48 -8.58
C GLU A 15 0.14 5.23 -8.31
N GLY A 16 -0.73 4.70 -7.45
CA GLY A 16 -1.95 5.38 -7.01
C GLY A 16 -1.67 6.71 -6.29
N ILE A 17 -0.61 6.76 -5.48
CA ILE A 17 -0.16 8.01 -4.84
C ILE A 17 0.37 8.98 -5.89
N GLY A 18 1.23 8.52 -6.80
CA GLY A 18 1.80 9.35 -7.88
C GLY A 18 0.76 9.89 -8.86
N ASN A 19 -0.28 9.12 -9.14
CA ASN A 19 -1.39 9.49 -10.02
C ASN A 19 -2.48 10.33 -9.31
N GLY A 20 -2.34 10.59 -8.00
CA GLY A 20 -3.31 11.38 -7.23
C GLY A 20 -4.58 10.63 -6.82
N ARG A 21 -4.64 9.30 -7.01
CA ARG A 21 -5.70 8.45 -6.45
C ARG A 21 -5.67 8.44 -4.93
N PHE A 22 -4.46 8.49 -4.37
CA PHE A 22 -4.20 8.64 -2.93
C PHE A 22 -3.33 9.88 -2.72
N PRO A 23 -3.93 11.09 -2.70
CA PRO A 23 -3.16 12.32 -2.65
C PRO A 23 -2.33 12.41 -1.37
N VAL A 24 -1.13 12.98 -1.47
CA VAL A 24 -0.23 13.17 -0.32
C VAL A 24 -0.94 13.97 0.76
N GLY A 25 -0.89 13.47 2.00
CA GLY A 25 -1.59 14.05 3.15
C GLY A 25 -3.03 13.54 3.35
N SER A 26 -3.57 12.77 2.41
CA SER A 26 -4.80 12.02 2.63
C SER A 26 -4.56 10.74 3.44
N VAL A 27 -5.64 10.16 3.94
CA VAL A 27 -5.61 8.91 4.68
C VAL A 27 -5.83 7.77 3.70
N LEU A 28 -4.90 6.83 3.65
CA LEU A 28 -5.08 5.60 2.88
C LEU A 28 -6.28 4.79 3.41
N PRO A 29 -6.92 3.98 2.55
CA PRO A 29 -7.93 3.02 2.99
C PRO A 29 -7.39 2.12 4.11
N LYS A 30 -8.29 1.61 4.95
CA LYS A 30 -7.89 0.76 6.08
C LYS A 30 -7.23 -0.52 5.58
N GLU A 31 -6.41 -1.15 6.43
CA GLU A 31 -5.77 -2.43 6.10
C GLU A 31 -6.78 -3.49 5.62
N LEU A 32 -7.99 -3.54 6.20
CA LEU A 32 -9.05 -4.46 5.79
C LEU A 32 -9.60 -4.13 4.39
N GLU A 33 -9.84 -2.86 4.09
CA GLU A 33 -10.35 -2.44 2.78
C GLU A 33 -9.31 -2.73 1.69
N LEU A 34 -8.03 -2.52 1.98
CA LEU A 34 -6.93 -2.90 1.09
C LEU A 34 -6.85 -4.42 0.92
N CYS A 35 -7.09 -5.21 1.98
CA CYS A 35 -7.13 -6.67 1.85
C CYS A 35 -8.25 -7.12 0.90
N GLU A 36 -9.43 -6.53 1.01
CA GLU A 36 -10.57 -6.83 0.15
C GLU A 36 -10.34 -6.36 -1.28
N GLN A 37 -9.83 -5.14 -1.46
CA GLN A 37 -9.57 -4.54 -2.77
C GLN A 37 -8.52 -5.31 -3.57
N TYR A 38 -7.45 -5.75 -2.92
CA TYR A 38 -6.34 -6.46 -3.56
C TYR A 38 -6.46 -7.99 -3.47
N GLY A 39 -7.51 -8.50 -2.81
CA GLY A 39 -7.66 -9.93 -2.53
C GLY A 39 -6.42 -10.52 -1.85
N ALA A 40 -5.84 -9.76 -0.92
CA ALA A 40 -4.56 -10.04 -0.29
C ALA A 40 -4.72 -10.28 1.21
N SER A 41 -3.84 -11.10 1.79
CA SER A 41 -3.85 -11.32 3.24
C SER A 41 -3.38 -10.08 3.99
N ARG A 42 -3.84 -9.93 5.25
CA ARG A 42 -3.40 -8.83 6.16
C ARG A 42 -1.87 -8.71 6.25
N HIS A 43 -1.15 -9.83 6.23
CA HIS A 43 0.31 -9.84 6.22
C HIS A 43 0.90 -9.21 4.94
N THR A 44 0.31 -9.52 3.79
CA THR A 44 0.70 -8.99 2.48
C THR A 44 0.47 -7.49 2.40
N VAL A 45 -0.71 -7.02 2.83
CA VAL A 45 -1.04 -5.58 2.86
C VAL A 45 -0.12 -4.85 3.83
N ARG A 46 0.14 -5.40 5.02
CA ARG A 46 1.08 -4.81 5.98
C ARG A 46 2.50 -4.73 5.43
N ALA A 47 2.97 -5.75 4.73
CA ALA A 47 4.27 -5.74 4.08
C ALA A 47 4.33 -4.65 2.99
N ALA A 48 3.27 -4.54 2.18
CA ALA A 48 3.16 -3.52 1.15
C ALA A 48 3.19 -2.09 1.72
N ILE A 49 2.39 -1.84 2.77
CA ILE A 49 2.38 -0.56 3.48
C ILE A 49 3.76 -0.28 4.06
N ARG A 50 4.41 -1.28 4.68
CA ARG A 50 5.75 -1.11 5.24
C ARG A 50 6.77 -0.70 4.17
N GLU A 51 6.71 -1.31 3.00
CA GLU A 51 7.59 -0.93 1.89
C GLU A 51 7.34 0.52 1.44
N LEU A 52 6.08 0.94 1.35
CA LEU A 52 5.74 2.34 1.08
C LEU A 52 6.24 3.29 2.18
N GLN A 53 6.26 2.85 3.45
CA GLN A 53 6.81 3.62 4.57
C GLN A 53 8.34 3.73 4.45
N ASP A 54 9.01 2.63 4.11
CA ASP A 54 10.46 2.58 3.91
C ASP A 54 10.88 3.47 2.71
N LEU A 55 10.02 3.58 1.70
CA LEU A 55 10.17 4.50 0.57
C LEU A 55 9.80 5.97 0.91
N GLY A 56 9.27 6.24 2.10
CA GLY A 56 8.85 7.58 2.53
C GLY A 56 7.58 8.11 1.87
N LEU A 57 6.82 7.25 1.18
CA LEU A 57 5.58 7.63 0.48
C LEU A 57 4.38 7.75 1.42
N VAL A 58 4.38 7.00 2.52
CA VAL A 58 3.29 6.97 3.50
C VAL A 58 3.84 6.96 4.92
N SER A 59 3.06 7.51 5.86
CA SER A 59 3.37 7.44 7.28
C SER A 59 2.19 6.90 8.06
N ARG A 60 2.47 6.15 9.14
CA ARG A 60 1.42 5.72 10.06
C ARG A 60 1.16 6.86 11.03
N LYS A 61 -0.03 7.47 10.92
CA LYS A 61 -0.52 8.40 11.94
C LYS A 61 -0.95 7.59 13.17
N LYS A 62 -0.47 7.96 14.36
CA LYS A 62 -0.89 7.38 15.64
C LYS A 62 -2.31 7.82 15.99
#